data_AF-A0A5M3MZY4-F1
#
_entry.id   AF-A0A5M3MZY4-F1
#
_cell.length_a   1.000
_cell.length_b   1.000
_cell.length_c   1.000
_cell.angle_alpha   90.00
_cell.angle_beta   90.00
_cell.angle_gamma   90.00
#
_symmetry.space_group_name_H-M   'P 1'
#
loop_
_entity.id
_entity.type
_entity.pdbx_description
1 polymer ?
#
loop_
_entity_poly.entity_id
_entity_poly.type
_entity_poly.pdbx_seq_one_letter_code
_entity_poly.pdbx_strand_id
1 'polypeptide(L)'
;MPGPFSNKAPSFDGETSQLLEFFEYFEDLADGNSLTDSERCKMLVRYADVTTKRFWTTLDGFDSRDYATLKASILAQYPGASKGTKYTIRDLDRIAGSYSERTISTESDLSQYYRAFRPISTWLLKNNKISIRER
;
A
#
# COMPACT_ATOMS: atom_id res chain seq x y z
N MET A 1 -5.97 18.83 3.62
CA MET A 1 -5.32 17.61 4.15
C MET A 1 -5.93 17.24 5.50
N PRO A 2 -6.32 15.97 5.74
CA PRO A 2 -6.75 15.51 7.06
C PRO A 2 -5.59 15.61 8.07
N GLY A 3 -5.89 15.93 9.33
CA GLY A 3 -4.86 15.90 10.38
C GLY A 3 -4.35 14.48 10.61
N PRO A 4 -3.08 14.25 10.99
CA PRO A 4 -2.46 12.91 11.13
C PRO A 4 -3.12 11.97 12.15
N PHE A 5 -4.09 12.46 12.93
CA PHE A 5 -4.89 11.69 13.89
C PHE A 5 -6.37 11.58 13.48
N SER A 6 -6.72 11.99 12.26
CA SER A 6 -8.06 11.84 11.71
C SER A 6 -8.23 10.44 11.15
N ASN A 7 -9.42 9.85 11.29
CA ASN A 7 -9.74 8.53 10.73
C ASN A 7 -9.68 8.47 9.19
N LYS A 8 -9.50 9.64 8.53
CA LYS A 8 -9.31 9.77 7.08
C LYS A 8 -7.85 10.08 6.70
N ALA A 9 -6.93 10.05 7.66
CA ALA A 9 -5.52 10.32 7.41
C ALA A 9 -4.83 9.06 6.89
N PRO A 10 -3.98 9.17 5.85
CA PRO A 10 -3.05 8.10 5.52
C PRO A 10 -2.15 7.85 6.75
N SER A 11 -1.89 6.57 7.04
CA SER A 11 -0.99 6.15 8.12
C SER A 11 -0.08 5.06 7.59
N PHE A 12 1.21 5.13 7.91
CA PHE A 12 2.20 4.12 7.55
C PHE A 12 2.88 3.60 8.81
N ASP A 13 2.84 2.28 8.99
CA ASP A 13 3.35 1.56 10.17
C ASP A 13 4.73 0.93 9.96
N GLY A 14 5.35 1.15 8.79
CA GLY A 14 6.64 0.56 8.43
C GLY A 14 6.54 -0.71 7.58
N GLU A 15 5.34 -1.22 7.32
CA GLU A 15 5.13 -2.45 6.54
C GLU A 15 5.50 -2.25 5.06
N THR A 16 6.54 -2.95 4.59
CA THR A 16 7.11 -2.78 3.25
C THR A 16 6.10 -3.06 2.13
N SER A 17 5.20 -4.02 2.35
CA SER A 17 4.15 -4.39 1.39
C SER A 17 3.11 -3.29 1.15
N GLN A 18 2.88 -2.42 2.14
CA GLN A 18 1.90 -1.33 2.09
C GLN A 18 2.48 -0.02 1.56
N LEU A 19 3.81 0.10 1.44
CA LEU A 19 4.49 1.35 1.15
C LEU A 19 4.04 2.01 -0.17
N LEU A 20 3.81 1.22 -1.23
CA LEU A 20 3.34 1.77 -2.51
C LEU A 20 1.90 2.27 -2.44
N GLU A 21 1.01 1.53 -1.76
CA GLU A 21 -0.38 1.94 -1.59
C GLU A 21 -0.48 3.21 -0.72
N PHE A 22 0.36 3.30 0.30
CA PHE A 22 0.51 4.52 1.11
C PHE A 22 0.96 5.71 0.25
N PHE A 23 1.97 5.55 -0.62
CA PHE A 23 2.40 6.61 -1.52
C PHE A 23 1.30 7.03 -2.51
N GLU A 24 0.62 6.06 -3.14
CA GLU A 24 -0.51 6.30 -4.07
C GLU A 24 -1.60 7.13 -3.38
N TYR A 25 -2.05 6.71 -2.20
CA TYR A 25 -3.09 7.41 -1.45
C TYR A 25 -2.64 8.79 -0.94
N PHE A 26 -1.38 8.92 -0.53
CA PHE A 26 -0.81 10.21 -0.14
C PHE A 26 -0.72 11.20 -1.31
N GLU A 27 -0.27 10.74 -2.48
CA GLU A 27 -0.13 11.55 -3.70
C GLU A 27 -1.50 12.04 -4.18
N ASP A 28 -2.50 11.17 -4.24
CA ASP A 28 -3.88 11.55 -4.58
C ASP A 28 -4.42 12.66 -3.66
N LEU A 29 -4.17 12.55 -2.35
CA LEU A 29 -4.55 13.58 -1.39
C LEU A 29 -3.73 14.87 -1.56
N ALA A 30 -2.44 14.76 -1.88
CA ALA A 30 -1.55 15.89 -2.11
C ALA A 30 -1.96 16.68 -3.35
N ASP A 31 -2.28 15.98 -4.44
CA ASP A 31 -2.76 16.55 -5.69
C ASP A 31 -4.14 17.18 -5.49
N GLY A 32 -5.07 16.50 -4.80
CA GLY A 32 -6.40 17.04 -4.50
C GLY A 32 -6.38 18.28 -3.58
N ASN A 33 -5.28 18.54 -2.87
CA ASN A 33 -5.07 19.74 -2.06
C ASN A 33 -4.04 20.72 -2.66
N SER A 34 -3.55 20.46 -3.89
CA SER A 34 -2.55 21.27 -4.58
C SER A 34 -1.29 21.55 -3.74
N LEU A 35 -0.81 20.55 -2.99
CA LEU A 35 0.37 20.72 -2.14
C LEU A 35 1.65 20.90 -2.96
N THR A 36 2.50 21.83 -2.51
CA THR A 36 3.87 22.00 -3.01
C THR A 36 4.79 20.87 -2.54
N ASP A 37 5.92 20.64 -3.21
CA ASP A 37 6.89 19.60 -2.84
C ASP A 37 7.42 19.73 -1.41
N SER A 38 7.65 20.96 -0.96
CA SER A 38 8.01 21.24 0.44
C SER A 38 6.93 20.81 1.43
N GLU A 39 5.65 21.03 1.10
CA GLU A 39 4.54 20.60 1.94
C GLU A 39 4.37 19.08 1.89
N ARG A 40 4.56 18.46 0.72
CA ARG A 40 4.54 17.01 0.55
C ARG A 40 5.58 16.35 1.44
N CYS A 41 6.84 16.79 1.42
CA CYS A 41 7.89 16.23 2.28
C CYS A 41 7.53 16.30 3.77
N LYS A 42 7.02 17.45 4.24
CA LYS A 42 6.61 17.64 5.63
C LYS A 42 5.40 16.79 6.02
N MET A 43 4.43 16.64 5.13
CA MET A 43 3.21 15.89 5.39
C MET A 43 3.45 14.38 5.33
N LEU A 44 4.28 13.92 4.39
CA LEU A 44 4.64 12.51 4.22
C LEU A 44 5.17 11.92 5.53
N VAL A 45 6.14 12.58 6.16
CA VAL A 45 6.72 12.12 7.43
C VAL A 45 5.77 12.26 8.63
N ARG A 46 4.71 13.08 8.53
CA ARG A 46 3.70 13.23 9.60
C ARG A 46 2.69 12.09 9.62
N TYR A 47 2.54 11.40 8.50
CA TYR A 47 1.66 10.25 8.34
C TYR A 47 2.37 8.91 8.59
N ALA A 48 3.67 8.92 8.82
CA ALA A 48 4.41 7.77 9.30
C ALA A 48 4.36 7.67 10.83
N ASP A 49 4.50 6.46 11.37
CA ASP A 49 4.71 6.24 12.81
C ASP A 49 5.98 6.96 13.31
N VAL A 50 6.12 7.09 14.63
CA VAL A 50 7.22 7.86 15.24
C VAL A 50 8.60 7.34 14.81
N THR A 51 8.76 6.02 14.67
CA THR A 51 10.04 5.39 14.29
C THR A 51 10.33 5.64 12.83
N THR A 52 9.38 5.37 11.94
CA THR A 52 9.55 5.57 10.50
C THR A 52 9.70 7.05 10.15
N LYS A 53 8.97 7.94 10.83
CA LYS A 53 9.14 9.38 10.71
C LYS A 53 10.58 9.81 10.98
N ARG A 54 11.15 9.38 12.12
CA ARG A 54 12.54 9.73 12.48
C ARG A 54 13.51 9.23 11.42
N PHE A 55 13.28 8.03 10.89
CA PHE A 55 14.10 7.48 9.83
C PHE A 55 13.99 8.30 8.53
N TRP A 56 12.77 8.56 8.05
CA TRP A 56 12.54 9.31 6.81
C TRP A 56 13.08 10.74 6.85
N THR A 57 13.09 11.39 8.02
CA THR A 57 13.70 12.72 8.17
C THR A 57 15.22 12.73 7.98
N THR A 58 15.88 11.57 8.00
CA THR A 58 17.33 11.46 7.74
C THR A 58 17.69 11.18 6.29
N LEU A 59 16.68 10.96 5.43
CA LEU A 59 16.90 10.57 4.03
C LEU A 59 17.09 11.79 3.13
N ASP A 60 17.85 11.58 2.05
CA ASP A 60 18.05 12.58 1.00
C ASP A 60 16.70 13.03 0.43
N GLY A 61 16.57 14.33 0.15
CA GLY A 61 15.33 14.93 -0.33
C GLY A 61 14.50 15.62 0.76
N PHE A 62 14.62 15.20 2.03
CA PHE A 62 13.82 15.81 3.11
C PHE A 62 14.24 17.27 3.38
N ASP A 63 15.54 17.50 3.62
CA ASP A 63 16.07 18.85 3.89
C ASP A 63 16.06 19.76 2.66
N SER A 64 16.33 19.19 1.47
CA SER A 64 16.25 19.90 0.19
C SER A 64 14.81 20.15 -0.27
N ARG A 65 13.81 19.59 0.44
CA ARG A 65 12.37 19.73 0.16
C ARG A 65 11.99 19.23 -1.23
N ASP A 66 12.74 18.24 -1.72
CA ASP A 66 12.52 17.58 -3.00
C ASP A 66 11.79 16.26 -2.75
N TYR A 67 10.50 16.26 -3.09
CA TYR A 67 9.64 15.10 -2.88
C TYR A 67 10.06 13.90 -3.73
N ALA A 68 10.49 14.13 -4.97
CA ALA A 68 10.88 13.05 -5.87
C ALA A 68 12.15 12.36 -5.35
N THR A 69 13.14 13.15 -4.92
CA THR A 69 14.37 12.62 -4.30
C THR A 69 14.06 11.91 -2.99
N LEU A 70 13.16 12.45 -2.15
CA LEU A 70 12.75 11.81 -0.90
C LEU A 70 12.04 10.48 -1.15
N LYS A 71 11.10 10.43 -2.09
CA LYS A 71 10.38 9.20 -2.45
C LYS A 71 11.34 8.13 -2.97
N ALA A 72 12.29 8.49 -3.84
CA ALA A 72 13.29 7.56 -4.35
C ALA A 72 14.18 7.01 -3.22
N SER A 73 14.64 7.89 -2.32
CA SER A 73 15.47 7.52 -1.17
C SER A 73 14.72 6.59 -0.22
N ILE A 74 13.43 6.88 0.06
CA ILE A 74 12.58 5.99 0.85
C ILE A 74 12.47 4.63 0.15
N LEU A 75 12.08 4.57 -1.13
CA LEU A 75 11.94 3.30 -1.86
C LEU A 75 13.22 2.46 -1.88
N ALA A 76 14.39 3.09 -1.91
CA ALA A 76 15.68 2.40 -1.84
C ALA A 76 15.92 1.69 -0.49
N GLN A 77 15.37 2.24 0.61
CA GLN A 77 15.48 1.65 1.96
C GLN A 77 14.50 0.50 2.21
N TYR A 78 13.51 0.32 1.33
CA TYR A 78 12.54 -0.77 1.40
C TYR A 78 12.65 -1.70 0.18
N PRO A 79 13.77 -2.46 0.05
CA PRO A 79 13.96 -3.41 -1.04
C PRO A 79 12.88 -4.50 -0.96
N GLY A 80 11.90 -4.43 -1.87
CA GLY A 80 10.70 -5.27 -1.82
C GLY A 80 9.41 -4.48 -2.03
N ALA A 81 9.42 -3.18 -1.70
CA ALA A 81 8.30 -2.29 -1.97
C ALA A 81 8.02 -2.17 -3.48
N SER A 82 9.06 -2.18 -4.34
CA SER A 82 8.93 -2.12 -5.80
C SER A 82 8.23 -3.34 -6.42
N LYS A 83 8.23 -4.49 -5.72
CA LYS A 83 7.42 -5.65 -6.11
C LYS A 83 5.94 -5.46 -5.78
N GLY A 84 5.61 -4.34 -5.14
CA GLY A 84 4.28 -3.87 -4.82
C GLY A 84 3.45 -5.01 -4.33
N THR A 85 3.82 -5.64 -3.22
CA THR A 85 3.13 -6.83 -2.71
C THR A 85 1.72 -6.45 -2.27
N LYS A 86 0.84 -6.06 -3.20
CA LYS A 86 -0.60 -5.93 -2.94
C LYS A 86 -1.11 -7.31 -2.54
N TYR A 87 -0.61 -8.39 -3.17
CA TYR A 87 -0.98 -9.78 -2.84
C TYR A 87 0.09 -10.82 -3.17
N THR A 88 0.20 -11.89 -2.37
CA THR A 88 1.03 -13.07 -2.64
C THR A 88 0.16 -14.29 -3.00
N ILE A 89 0.77 -15.34 -3.58
CA ILE A 89 0.08 -16.64 -3.79
C ILE A 89 -0.42 -17.20 -2.44
N ARG A 90 0.28 -16.93 -1.33
CA ARG A 90 -0.15 -17.35 0.02
C ARG A 90 -1.42 -16.61 0.49
N ASP A 91 -1.65 -15.38 0.03
CA ASP A 91 -2.91 -14.67 0.32
C ASP A 91 -4.07 -15.29 -0.45
N LEU A 92 -3.83 -15.75 -1.67
CA LEU A 92 -4.80 -16.51 -2.46
C LEU A 92 -5.10 -17.87 -1.81
N ASP A 93 -4.06 -18.58 -1.36
CA ASP A 93 -4.16 -19.87 -0.66
C ASP A 93 -4.89 -19.73 0.69
N ARG A 94 -4.64 -18.65 1.43
CA ARG A 94 -5.35 -18.34 2.68
C ARG A 94 -6.83 -18.06 2.45
N ILE A 95 -7.20 -17.32 1.41
CA ILE A 95 -8.62 -17.09 1.09
C ILE A 95 -9.27 -18.39 0.60
N ALA A 96 -8.60 -19.16 -0.26
CA ALA A 96 -9.12 -20.45 -0.72
C ALA A 96 -9.31 -21.44 0.46
N GLY A 97 -8.33 -21.52 1.37
CA GLY A 97 -8.38 -22.38 2.55
C GLY A 97 -9.45 -21.96 3.55
N SER A 98 -9.55 -20.67 3.89
CA SER A 98 -10.56 -20.15 4.83
C SER A 98 -12.01 -20.31 4.33
N TYR A 99 -12.22 -20.35 3.01
CA TYR A 99 -13.52 -20.63 2.40
C TYR A 99 -13.72 -22.12 2.06
N SER A 100 -12.67 -22.95 2.04
CA SER A 100 -12.77 -24.42 1.99
C SER A 100 -13.24 -25.00 3.32
N GLU A 101 -12.90 -24.36 4.44
CA GLU A 101 -13.34 -24.76 5.79
C GLU A 101 -14.75 -24.26 6.14
N ARG A 102 -15.28 -23.30 5.37
CA ARG A 102 -16.65 -22.81 5.50
C ARG A 102 -17.53 -23.47 4.45
N THR A 103 -18.60 -24.14 4.88
CA THR A 103 -19.63 -24.61 3.95
C THR A 103 -20.25 -23.39 3.26
N ILE A 104 -19.90 -23.15 2.00
CA ILE A 104 -20.52 -22.10 1.19
C ILE A 104 -21.96 -22.53 0.93
N SER A 105 -22.90 -22.03 1.72
CA SER A 105 -24.31 -22.42 1.67
C SER A 105 -25.23 -21.33 1.11
N THR A 106 -24.70 -20.13 0.84
CA THR A 106 -25.49 -19.00 0.33
C THR A 106 -24.82 -18.26 -0.83
N GLU A 107 -25.63 -17.65 -1.71
CA GLU A 107 -25.17 -16.79 -2.83
C GLU A 107 -24.38 -15.56 -2.33
N SER A 108 -24.69 -15.10 -1.12
CA SER A 108 -24.00 -14.01 -0.43
C SER A 108 -22.57 -14.38 -0.03
N ASP A 109 -22.35 -15.59 0.49
CA ASP A 109 -21.00 -16.11 0.82
C ASP A 109 -20.14 -16.23 -0.44
N LEU A 110 -20.72 -16.70 -1.54
CA LEU A 110 -20.04 -16.83 -2.83
C LEU A 110 -19.68 -15.46 -3.43
N SER A 111 -20.57 -14.49 -3.31
CA SER A 111 -20.31 -13.10 -3.72
C SER A 111 -19.22 -12.44 -2.86
N GLN A 112 -19.17 -12.73 -1.56
CA GLN A 112 -18.15 -12.21 -0.66
C GLN A 112 -16.78 -12.82 -0.96
N TYR A 113 -16.73 -14.13 -1.20
CA TYR A 113 -15.52 -14.81 -1.68
C TYR A 113 -15.02 -14.18 -2.99
N TYR A 114 -15.91 -14.00 -3.98
CA TYR A 114 -15.53 -13.45 -5.28
C TYR A 114 -14.98 -12.01 -5.17
N ARG A 115 -15.58 -11.18 -4.32
CA ARG A 115 -15.09 -9.81 -4.05
C ARG A 115 -13.74 -9.80 -3.34
N ALA A 116 -13.45 -10.78 -2.50
CA ALA A 116 -12.16 -10.92 -1.83
C ALA A 116 -11.08 -11.54 -2.74
N PHE A 117 -11.44 -12.51 -3.58
CA PHE A 117 -10.53 -13.24 -4.47
C PHE A 117 -10.15 -12.46 -5.73
N ARG A 118 -11.08 -11.69 -6.30
CA ARG A 118 -10.89 -11.01 -7.60
C ARG A 118 -9.78 -9.95 -7.62
N PRO A 119 -9.62 -9.08 -6.60
CA PRO A 119 -8.51 -8.13 -6.56
C PRO A 119 -7.15 -8.82 -6.52
N ILE A 120 -7.05 -9.91 -5.75
CA ILE A 120 -5.83 -10.71 -5.55
C ILE A 120 -5.43 -11.43 -6.83
N SER A 121 -6.35 -12.19 -7.41
CA SER A 121 -6.13 -12.91 -8.67
C SER A 121 -5.83 -11.97 -9.83
N THR A 122 -6.56 -10.85 -9.95
CA THR A 122 -6.29 -9.84 -11.01
C THR A 122 -4.90 -9.23 -10.86
N TRP A 123 -4.47 -8.94 -9.63
CA TRP A 123 -3.15 -8.39 -9.37
C TRP A 123 -2.03 -9.41 -9.66
N LEU A 124 -2.19 -10.65 -9.19
CA LEU A 124 -1.22 -11.72 -9.42
C LEU A 124 -1.08 -12.05 -10.92
N LEU A 125 -2.18 -12.01 -11.68
CA LEU A 125 -2.18 -12.26 -13.12
C LEU A 125 -1.55 -11.10 -13.91
N LYS A 126 -1.83 -9.85 -13.53
CA LYS A 126 -1.16 -8.66 -14.12
C LYS A 126 0.35 -8.65 -13.86
N ASN A 127 0.81 -9.27 -12.77
CA ASN A 127 2.22 -9.36 -12.41
C ASN A 127 2.89 -10.68 -12.85
N ASN A 128 2.25 -11.49 -13.70
CA ASN A 128 2.75 -12.80 -14.17
C ASN A 128 3.16 -13.77 -13.04
N LYS A 129 2.52 -13.65 -11.87
CA LYS A 129 2.79 -14.50 -10.69
C LYS A 129 1.98 -15.80 -10.70
N ILE A 130 0.95 -15.89 -11.54
CA ILE A 130 0.11 -17.08 -11.78
C ILE A 130 -0.23 -17.13 -13.26
N SER A 131 -0.32 -18.33 -13.83
CA SER A 131 -0.63 -18.54 -15.26
C SER A 131 -2.12 -18.76 -15.46
N ILE A 132 -2.63 -18.44 -16.66
CA ILE A 132 -4.06 -18.45 -17.06
C ILE A 132 -4.75 -19.82 -16.82
N ARG A 133 -3.98 -20.89 -16.56
CA ARG A 133 -4.46 -22.27 -16.39
C ARG A 133 -5.13 -22.58 -15.04
N GLU A 134 -5.11 -21.69 -14.05
CA GLU A 134 -5.68 -21.92 -12.72
C GLU A 134 -6.98 -21.13 -12.46
N ARG A 135 -7.68 -20.71 -13.53
CA ARG A 135 -8.95 -19.98 -13.47
C ARG A 135 -10.15 -20.90 -13.34
#